data_AF-A0A8K0DNY6-F1
#
_entry.id   AF-A0A8K0DNY6-F1
#
_cell.length_a   1.000
_cell.length_b   1.000
_cell.length_c   1.000
_cell.angle_alpha   90.00
_cell.angle_beta   90.00
_cell.angle_gamma   90.00
#
_symmetry.space_group_name_H-M   'P 1'
#
loop_
_entity.id
_entity.type
_entity.pdbx_description
1 polymer ?
#
loop_
_entity_poly.entity_id
_entity_poly.type
_entity_poly.pdbx_seq_one_letter_code
_entity_poly.pdbx_strand_id
1 'polypeptide(L)'
;MATLQPPSPPPPPDICTVLSETKRIIKAHSHHFLVLSVLFLLPQSFASVVFAALIYHIPNNSQAFVVLTDFSPEPGQAIIPSKTLLLFLAYYLFNALFTLCAIGSITYSVFQFFYGRPVKLISAVKSILASFFPLLGTLIVVQIINFAITIPFMIILFLVIRGAEFMGFETEFSSSYFLGLVLVLAIVTIAVLLYLQVIVNLAYVVVVVESKWGLQSLRRSASLMKGMKRVVFSLSLIFMIFGALFLWEALLFEVGDGWNIVLIVYNSGLLIMVQLYNLASNTVLYVYFKAIHGELSFGNAEVFGRDYVSLPFDNEKVPHLASVCILE
;
A
#
# COMPACT_ATOMS: atom_id res chain seq x y z
N MET A 1 -23.97 -43.80 11.84
CA MET A 1 -22.62 -43.24 11.58
C MET A 1 -22.81 -42.15 10.52
N ALA A 2 -23.06 -40.91 10.94
CA ALA A 2 -23.37 -39.81 10.04
C ALA A 2 -22.05 -39.21 9.52
N THR A 3 -21.82 -39.29 8.22
CA THR A 3 -20.68 -38.69 7.53
C THR A 3 -20.86 -37.18 7.50
N LEU A 4 -20.09 -36.44 8.31
CA LEU A 4 -19.97 -35.00 8.24
C LEU A 4 -19.39 -34.62 6.87
N GLN A 5 -20.22 -34.05 6.03
CA GLN A 5 -19.81 -33.41 4.77
C GLN A 5 -18.88 -32.24 5.12
N PRO A 6 -17.67 -32.14 4.53
CA PRO A 6 -16.84 -30.97 4.73
C PRO A 6 -17.57 -29.73 4.20
N PRO A 7 -17.51 -28.58 4.91
CA PRO A 7 -18.17 -27.36 4.47
C PRO A 7 -17.66 -26.97 3.08
N SER A 8 -18.59 -26.65 2.19
CA SER A 8 -18.28 -26.17 0.83
C SER A 8 -17.35 -24.96 0.92
N PRO A 9 -16.29 -24.90 0.10
CA PRO A 9 -15.37 -23.76 0.11
C PRO A 9 -16.15 -22.48 -0.19
N PRO A 10 -15.90 -21.38 0.55
CA PRO A 10 -16.59 -20.13 0.33
C PRO A 10 -16.34 -19.65 -1.12
N PRO A 11 -17.35 -19.07 -1.77
CA PRO A 11 -17.19 -18.52 -3.12
C PRO A 11 -16.06 -17.48 -3.13
N PRO A 12 -15.33 -17.34 -4.26
CA PRO A 12 -14.22 -16.40 -4.34
C PRO A 12 -14.71 -14.99 -3.98
N PRO A 13 -14.08 -14.31 -3.00
CA PRO A 13 -14.52 -12.98 -2.58
C PRO A 13 -14.52 -12.00 -3.75
N ASP A 14 -15.67 -11.39 -3.97
CA ASP A 14 -15.82 -10.26 -4.88
C ASP A 14 -15.30 -8.98 -4.21
N ILE A 15 -14.87 -8.00 -5.02
CA ILE A 15 -14.32 -6.72 -4.58
C ILE A 15 -15.33 -6.00 -3.67
N CYS A 16 -16.61 -6.02 -4.06
CA CYS A 16 -17.69 -5.40 -3.31
C CYS A 16 -17.85 -6.01 -1.91
N THR A 17 -17.73 -7.33 -1.80
CA THR A 17 -17.82 -8.05 -0.52
C THR A 17 -16.69 -7.66 0.42
N VAL A 18 -15.45 -7.59 -0.09
CA VAL A 18 -14.29 -7.18 0.71
C VAL A 18 -14.45 -5.73 1.19
N LEU A 19 -14.91 -4.83 0.32
CA LEU A 19 -15.14 -3.42 0.67
C LEU A 19 -16.30 -3.23 1.63
N SER A 20 -17.41 -3.96 1.47
CA SER A 20 -18.56 -3.87 2.39
C SER A 20 -18.18 -4.36 3.78
N GLU A 21 -17.42 -5.46 3.86
CA GLU A 21 -16.91 -5.99 5.13
C GLU A 21 -15.94 -5.01 5.79
N THR A 22 -15.00 -4.46 5.02
CA THR A 22 -14.07 -3.44 5.50
C THR A 22 -14.80 -2.22 6.06
N LYS A 23 -15.79 -1.70 5.33
CA LYS A 23 -16.62 -0.57 5.74
C LYS A 23 -17.40 -0.89 7.02
N ARG A 24 -17.93 -2.10 7.14
CA ARG A 24 -18.66 -2.57 8.32
C ARG A 24 -17.78 -2.60 9.57
N ILE A 25 -16.58 -3.16 9.46
CA ILE A 25 -15.58 -3.24 10.55
C ILE A 25 -15.19 -1.85 11.03
N ILE A 26 -14.83 -0.97 10.09
CA ILE A 26 -14.41 0.41 10.42
C ILE A 26 -15.55 1.17 11.08
N LYS A 27 -16.79 1.02 10.58
CA LYS A 27 -17.96 1.71 11.15
C LYS A 27 -18.30 1.21 12.57
N ALA A 28 -18.18 -0.09 12.83
CA ALA A 28 -18.49 -0.70 14.12
C ALA A 28 -17.57 -0.20 15.25
N HIS A 29 -16.30 0.09 14.94
CA HIS A 29 -15.33 0.61 15.92
C HIS A 29 -14.67 1.92 15.45
N SER A 30 -15.48 2.82 14.91
CA SER A 30 -15.05 4.08 14.32
C SER A 30 -14.15 4.90 15.26
N HIS A 31 -14.46 4.96 16.56
CA HIS A 31 -13.64 5.70 17.52
C HIS A 31 -12.22 5.13 17.67
N HIS A 32 -12.07 3.80 17.73
CA HIS A 32 -10.75 3.17 17.88
C HIS A 32 -9.91 3.33 16.60
N PHE A 33 -10.53 3.14 15.43
CA PHE A 33 -9.86 3.36 14.15
C PHE A 33 -9.54 4.84 13.90
N LEU A 34 -10.38 5.77 14.36
CA LEU A 34 -10.13 7.20 14.29
C LEU A 34 -8.93 7.58 15.16
N VAL A 35 -8.86 7.09 16.41
CA VAL A 35 -7.70 7.33 17.29
C VAL A 35 -6.41 6.79 16.65
N LEU A 36 -6.42 5.58 16.09
CA LEU A 36 -5.26 5.02 15.40
C LEU A 36 -4.87 5.82 14.15
N SER A 37 -5.85 6.28 13.40
CA SER A 37 -5.64 7.10 12.20
C SER A 37 -5.04 8.46 12.56
N VAL A 38 -5.56 9.12 13.60
CA VAL A 38 -5.01 10.39 14.10
C VAL A 38 -3.62 10.21 14.70
N LEU A 39 -3.35 9.08 15.35
CA LEU A 39 -2.06 8.84 15.99
C LEU A 39 -0.94 8.51 14.99
N PHE A 40 -1.23 7.71 13.95
CA PHE A 40 -0.20 7.19 13.04
C PHE A 40 -0.35 7.65 11.58
N LEU A 41 -1.57 7.66 11.03
CA LEU A 41 -1.79 8.00 9.62
C LEU A 41 -1.80 9.51 9.37
N LEU A 42 -2.24 10.32 10.34
CA LEU A 42 -2.30 11.78 10.23
C LEU A 42 -0.90 12.40 10.14
N PRO A 43 0.06 12.10 11.03
CA PRO A 43 1.41 12.67 10.93
C PRO A 43 2.08 12.28 9.61
N GLN A 44 1.89 11.03 9.16
CA GLN A 44 2.44 10.52 7.92
C GLN A 44 1.81 11.20 6.69
N SER A 45 0.48 11.28 6.62
CA SER A 45 -0.22 11.85 5.46
C SER A 45 0.02 13.35 5.34
N PHE A 46 0.04 14.06 6.45
CA PHE A 46 0.38 15.48 6.48
C PHE A 46 1.83 15.70 6.00
N ALA A 47 2.78 14.92 6.50
CA ALA A 47 4.17 14.99 6.05
C ALA A 47 4.30 14.72 4.55
N SER A 48 3.60 13.73 4.00
CA SER A 48 3.62 13.42 2.56
C SER A 48 3.09 14.56 1.70
N VAL A 49 1.96 15.16 2.08
CA VAL A 49 1.34 16.27 1.33
C VAL A 49 2.22 17.51 1.39
N VAL A 50 2.74 17.86 2.58
CA VAL A 50 3.65 19.00 2.75
C VAL A 50 4.95 18.79 1.98
N PHE A 51 5.51 17.58 2.04
CA PHE A 51 6.74 17.27 1.34
C PHE A 51 6.58 17.29 -0.19
N ALA A 52 5.44 16.80 -0.71
CA ALA A 52 5.10 16.91 -2.13
C ALA A 52 5.04 18.39 -2.56
N ALA A 53 4.31 19.22 -1.82
CA ALA A 53 4.22 20.65 -2.09
C ALA A 53 5.61 21.33 -2.01
N LEU A 54 6.44 20.97 -1.02
CA LEU A 54 7.79 21.52 -0.87
C LEU A 54 8.71 21.14 -2.03
N ILE A 55 8.67 19.90 -2.54
CA ILE A 55 9.53 19.47 -3.64
C ILE A 55 9.27 20.31 -4.89
N TYR A 56 8.01 20.62 -5.19
CA TYR A 56 7.65 21.41 -6.37
C TYR A 56 8.12 22.87 -6.26
N HIS A 57 8.14 23.44 -5.06
CA HIS A 57 8.47 24.85 -4.81
C HIS A 57 9.93 25.14 -4.47
N ILE A 58 10.82 24.14 -4.39
CA ILE A 58 12.25 24.40 -4.18
C ILE A 58 12.81 25.10 -5.44
N PRO A 59 13.26 26.38 -5.36
CA PRO A 59 13.53 27.24 -6.51
C PRO A 59 14.63 26.77 -7.47
N ASN A 60 15.38 25.72 -7.12
CA ASN A 60 16.50 25.17 -7.88
C ASN A 60 16.34 23.69 -8.28
N ASN A 61 15.24 23.02 -7.90
CA ASN A 61 15.04 21.59 -8.17
C ASN A 61 14.11 21.31 -9.35
N SER A 62 13.43 22.33 -9.89
CA SER A 62 12.86 22.23 -11.24
C SER A 62 13.96 21.80 -12.21
N GLN A 63 15.19 22.28 -12.06
CA GLN A 63 16.33 21.77 -12.83
C GLN A 63 16.81 20.38 -12.39
N ALA A 64 16.71 19.93 -11.14
CA ALA A 64 17.14 18.57 -10.79
C ALA A 64 16.22 17.45 -11.34
N PHE A 65 14.91 17.71 -11.39
CA PHE A 65 13.94 16.79 -11.99
C PHE A 65 13.82 16.97 -13.51
N VAL A 66 13.99 18.19 -14.02
CA VAL A 66 14.08 18.46 -15.47
C VAL A 66 15.42 17.99 -16.06
N VAL A 67 16.55 18.02 -15.34
CA VAL A 67 17.85 17.45 -15.80
C VAL A 67 17.82 15.93 -15.88
N LEU A 68 16.92 15.25 -15.17
CA LEU A 68 16.65 13.81 -15.40
C LEU A 68 15.86 13.54 -16.68
N THR A 69 15.17 14.56 -17.22
CA THR A 69 14.40 14.49 -18.48
C THR A 69 15.09 15.20 -19.65
N ASP A 70 16.07 16.06 -19.38
CA ASP A 70 16.82 16.85 -20.35
C ASP A 70 18.31 16.52 -20.19
N PHE A 71 18.77 15.54 -20.97
CA PHE A 71 20.16 15.04 -20.99
C PHE A 71 21.11 16.04 -21.68
N SER A 72 21.10 17.31 -21.27
CA SER A 72 22.05 18.30 -21.78
C SER A 72 23.27 18.37 -20.86
N PRO A 73 24.50 18.11 -21.36
CA PRO A 73 25.70 18.05 -20.53
C PRO A 73 26.24 19.47 -20.27
N GLU A 74 25.63 20.22 -19.36
CA GLU A 74 26.26 21.42 -18.81
C GLU A 74 27.18 21.06 -17.62
N PRO A 75 28.47 21.46 -17.62
CA PRO A 75 29.41 21.16 -16.55
C PRO A 75 29.24 22.14 -15.38
N GLY A 76 28.10 22.05 -14.69
CA GLY A 76 27.85 22.73 -13.43
C GLY A 76 27.54 21.69 -12.37
N GLN A 77 28.49 21.43 -11.46
CA GLN A 77 28.31 20.44 -10.38
C GLN A 77 27.01 20.71 -9.60
N ALA A 78 26.00 19.86 -9.80
CA ALA A 78 24.80 19.82 -8.97
C ALA A 78 25.17 19.26 -7.59
N ILE A 79 25.81 20.08 -6.75
CA ILE A 79 26.08 19.75 -5.35
C ILE A 79 24.73 19.90 -4.63
N ILE A 80 24.02 18.78 -4.46
CA ILE A 80 22.83 18.73 -3.62
C ILE A 80 23.26 19.24 -2.22
N PRO A 81 22.65 20.30 -1.68
CA PRO A 81 23.04 20.83 -0.38
C PRO A 81 22.92 19.72 0.68
N SER A 82 23.94 19.55 1.52
CA SER A 82 23.94 18.53 2.59
C SER A 82 22.73 18.63 3.51
N LYS A 83 22.22 19.86 3.73
CA LYS A 83 20.98 20.14 4.48
C LYS A 83 19.74 19.55 3.81
N THR A 84 19.68 19.58 2.49
CA THR A 84 18.59 19.00 1.69
C THR A 84 18.62 17.47 1.81
N LEU A 85 19.79 16.84 1.64
CA LEU A 85 19.93 15.38 1.83
C LEU A 85 19.51 14.94 3.24
N LEU A 86 19.90 15.68 4.27
CA LEU A 86 19.50 15.40 5.65
C LEU A 86 17.98 15.50 5.84
N LEU A 87 17.33 16.49 5.21
CA LEU A 87 15.87 16.63 5.21
C LEU A 87 15.17 15.44 4.54
N PHE A 88 15.64 15.02 3.35
CA PHE A 88 15.12 13.83 2.66
C PHE A 88 15.27 12.56 3.51
N LEU A 89 16.45 12.38 4.13
CA LEU A 89 16.71 11.24 5.00
C LEU A 89 15.82 11.25 6.25
N ALA A 90 15.68 12.40 6.90
CA ALA A 90 14.83 12.56 8.07
C ALA A 90 13.35 12.30 7.72
N TYR A 91 12.88 12.82 6.59
CA TYR A 91 11.54 12.57 6.06
C TYR A 91 11.31 11.08 5.79
N TYR A 92 12.26 10.40 5.14
CA TYR A 92 12.14 8.97 4.84
C TYR A 92 12.09 8.12 6.13
N LEU A 93 12.96 8.41 7.10
CA LEU A 93 12.97 7.70 8.38
C LEU A 93 11.69 7.94 9.18
N PHE A 94 11.20 9.19 9.20
CA PHE A 94 9.93 9.56 9.82
C PHE A 94 8.77 8.77 9.18
N ASN A 95 8.65 8.78 7.86
CA ASN A 95 7.60 8.04 7.16
C ASN A 95 7.69 6.54 7.39
N ALA A 96 8.90 5.97 7.35
CA ALA A 96 9.11 4.55 7.62
C ALA A 96 8.61 4.19 9.01
N LEU A 97 8.97 4.95 10.04
CA LEU A 97 8.54 4.71 11.41
C LEU A 97 7.00 4.74 11.54
N PHE A 98 6.36 5.81 11.06
CA PHE A 98 4.92 5.98 11.16
C PHE A 98 4.13 4.95 10.34
N THR A 99 4.63 4.60 9.14
CA THR A 99 4.02 3.57 8.28
C THR A 99 4.07 2.20 8.96
N LEU A 100 5.21 1.83 9.54
CA LEU A 100 5.38 0.57 10.26
C LEU A 100 4.42 0.50 11.46
N CYS A 101 4.31 1.58 12.22
CA CYS A 101 3.37 1.69 13.33
C CYS A 101 1.90 1.61 12.89
N ALA A 102 1.53 2.28 11.79
CA ALA A 102 0.18 2.25 11.24
C ALA A 102 -0.21 0.85 10.77
N ILE A 103 0.66 0.21 9.98
CA ILE A 103 0.48 -1.17 9.49
C ILE A 103 0.27 -2.12 10.67
N GLY A 104 1.17 -2.10 11.66
CA GLY A 104 1.08 -2.98 12.83
C GLY A 104 -0.21 -2.77 13.62
N SER A 105 -0.57 -1.52 13.89
CA SER A 105 -1.73 -1.18 14.73
C SER A 105 -3.06 -1.48 14.06
N ILE A 106 -3.22 -1.10 12.79
CA ILE A 106 -4.47 -1.27 12.06
C ILE A 106 -4.69 -2.75 11.74
N THR A 107 -3.66 -3.45 11.25
CA THR A 107 -3.76 -4.89 10.93
C THR A 107 -4.10 -5.71 12.17
N TYR A 108 -3.41 -5.46 13.29
CA TYR A 108 -3.69 -6.17 14.55
C TYR A 108 -5.12 -5.89 15.05
N SER A 109 -5.57 -4.63 14.97
CA SER A 109 -6.92 -4.26 15.41
C SER A 109 -8.02 -4.89 14.55
N VAL A 110 -7.85 -4.90 13.22
CA VAL A 110 -8.78 -5.56 12.29
C VAL A 110 -8.80 -7.07 12.53
N PHE A 111 -7.63 -7.70 12.69
CA PHE A 111 -7.53 -9.14 12.94
C PHE A 111 -8.17 -9.54 14.27
N GLN A 112 -7.90 -8.81 15.35
CA GLN A 112 -8.47 -9.08 16.68
C GLN A 112 -10.00 -8.90 16.67
N PHE A 113 -10.50 -7.91 15.92
CA PHE A 113 -11.93 -7.68 15.73
C PHE A 113 -12.61 -8.83 14.97
N PHE A 114 -11.98 -9.34 13.90
CA PHE A 114 -12.48 -10.52 13.19
C PHE A 114 -12.67 -11.75 14.08
N TYR A 115 -11.95 -11.86 15.19
CA TYR A 115 -12.05 -12.96 16.14
C TYR A 115 -12.76 -12.59 17.46
N GLY A 116 -13.45 -11.44 17.52
CA GLY A 116 -14.33 -11.07 18.63
C GLY A 116 -13.64 -10.82 19.98
N ARG A 117 -12.32 -10.59 20.01
CA ARG A 117 -11.58 -10.37 21.27
C ARG A 117 -11.46 -8.88 21.60
N PRO A 118 -11.68 -8.47 22.87
CA PRO A 118 -11.60 -7.06 23.27
C PRO A 118 -10.17 -6.52 23.11
N VAL A 119 -10.02 -5.43 22.35
CA VAL A 119 -8.72 -4.83 22.05
C VAL A 119 -8.37 -3.79 23.11
N LYS A 120 -7.27 -4.02 23.85
CA LYS A 120 -6.66 -2.98 24.69
C LYS A 120 -5.54 -2.31 23.90
N LEU A 121 -5.67 -1.02 23.63
CA LEU A 121 -4.70 -0.19 22.88
C LEU A 121 -3.25 -0.38 23.36
N ILE A 122 -3.04 -0.47 24.67
CA ILE A 122 -1.72 -0.63 25.29
C ILE A 122 -1.09 -1.99 24.97
N SER A 123 -1.91 -3.06 24.90
CA SER A 123 -1.44 -4.39 24.52
C SER A 123 -1.13 -4.47 23.03
N ALA A 124 -1.90 -3.76 22.20
CA ALA A 124 -1.60 -3.61 20.78
C ALA A 124 -0.24 -2.92 20.60
N VAL A 125 0.00 -1.75 21.23
CA VAL A 125 1.27 -1.00 21.13
C VAL A 125 2.47 -1.79 21.66
N LYS A 126 2.30 -2.57 22.73
CA LYS A 126 3.36 -3.42 23.25
C LYS A 126 3.69 -4.61 22.33
N SER A 127 2.67 -5.22 21.72
CA SER A 127 2.86 -6.25 20.70
C SER A 127 3.46 -5.69 19.40
N ILE A 128 3.18 -4.41 19.09
CA ILE A 128 3.74 -3.67 17.95
C ILE A 128 5.25 -3.51 18.10
N LEU A 129 5.76 -3.17 19.29
CA LEU A 129 7.21 -3.08 19.52
C LEU A 129 7.93 -4.42 19.33
N ALA A 130 7.27 -5.55 19.63
CA ALA A 130 7.81 -6.87 19.38
C ALA A 130 7.80 -7.26 17.89
N SER A 131 6.80 -6.79 17.13
CA SER A 131 6.67 -7.03 15.68
C SER A 131 7.45 -6.02 14.82
N PHE A 132 7.91 -4.91 15.41
CA PHE A 132 8.63 -3.84 14.71
C PHE A 132 9.90 -4.34 14.02
N PHE A 133 10.70 -5.16 14.70
CA PHE A 133 11.94 -5.70 14.11
C PHE A 133 11.68 -6.63 12.91
N PRO A 134 10.75 -7.62 12.99
CA PRO A 134 10.29 -8.38 11.83
C PRO A 134 9.79 -7.53 10.65
N LEU A 135 9.00 -6.49 10.95
CA LEU A 135 8.43 -5.61 9.93
C LEU A 135 9.50 -4.74 9.27
N LEU A 136 10.43 -4.20 10.07
CA LEU A 136 11.59 -3.44 9.61
C LEU A 136 12.52 -4.31 8.74
N GLY A 137 12.79 -5.55 9.15
CA GLY A 137 13.57 -6.49 8.34
C GLY A 137 12.90 -6.78 6.99
N THR A 138 11.58 -6.90 6.97
CA THR A 138 10.82 -7.08 5.72
C THR A 138 10.84 -5.82 4.86
N LEU A 139 10.74 -4.63 5.45
CA LEU A 139 10.90 -3.35 4.75
C LEU A 139 12.29 -3.25 4.09
N ILE A 140 13.36 -3.57 4.80
CA ILE A 140 14.73 -3.55 4.25
C ILE A 140 14.86 -4.53 3.08
N VAL A 141 14.38 -5.76 3.22
CA VAL A 141 14.42 -6.76 2.13
C VAL A 141 13.65 -6.28 0.91
N VAL A 142 12.46 -5.70 1.10
CA VAL A 142 11.66 -5.14 -0.01
C VAL A 142 12.40 -4.01 -0.70
N GLN A 143 13.02 -3.10 0.05
CA GLN A 143 13.80 -2.01 -0.55
C GLN A 143 15.00 -2.55 -1.34
N ILE A 144 15.72 -3.55 -0.82
CA ILE A 144 16.80 -4.21 -1.56
C ILE A 144 16.28 -4.81 -2.87
N ILE A 145 15.12 -5.47 -2.86
CA ILE A 145 14.51 -6.04 -4.08
C ILE A 145 14.12 -4.92 -5.06
N ASN A 146 13.51 -3.83 -4.59
CA ASN A 146 13.14 -2.69 -5.43
C ASN A 146 14.38 -2.07 -6.12
N PHE A 147 15.47 -1.86 -5.37
CA PHE A 147 16.73 -1.39 -5.95
C PHE A 147 17.32 -2.40 -6.93
N ALA A 148 17.33 -3.69 -6.60
CA ALA A 148 17.83 -4.75 -7.47
C ALA A 148 17.05 -4.85 -8.79
N ILE A 149 15.75 -4.53 -8.79
CA ILE A 149 14.93 -4.46 -10.01
C ILE A 149 15.23 -3.18 -10.79
N THR A 150 15.29 -2.03 -10.12
CA THR A 150 15.39 -0.71 -10.77
C THR A 150 16.78 -0.46 -11.36
N ILE A 151 17.85 -0.88 -10.68
CA ILE A 151 19.24 -0.65 -11.10
C ILE A 151 19.54 -1.21 -12.51
N PRO A 152 19.19 -2.47 -12.86
CA PRO A 152 19.37 -2.99 -14.21
C PRO A 152 18.69 -2.15 -15.28
N PHE A 153 17.45 -1.69 -15.06
CA PHE A 153 16.77 -0.82 -16.02
C PHE A 153 17.50 0.50 -16.22
N MET A 154 17.98 1.11 -15.13
CA MET A 154 18.79 2.33 -15.19
C MET A 154 20.12 2.11 -15.92
N ILE A 155 20.79 0.97 -15.69
CA ILE A 155 22.03 0.60 -16.37
C ILE A 155 21.78 0.41 -17.88
N ILE A 156 20.70 -0.26 -18.27
CA ILE A 156 20.32 -0.44 -19.68
C ILE A 156 20.11 0.91 -20.34
N LEU A 157 19.33 1.80 -19.70
CA LEU A 157 19.09 3.16 -20.19
C LEU A 157 20.40 3.92 -20.38
N PHE A 158 21.29 3.87 -19.38
CA PHE A 158 22.60 4.51 -19.43
C PHE A 158 23.48 3.95 -20.56
N LEU A 159 23.51 2.63 -20.74
CA LEU A 159 24.26 1.98 -21.81
C LEU A 159 23.72 2.33 -23.20
N VAL A 160 22.41 2.44 -23.37
CA VAL A 160 21.78 2.86 -24.63
C VAL A 160 22.20 4.29 -24.98
N ILE A 161 22.15 5.21 -24.01
CA ILE A 161 22.55 6.61 -24.21
C ILE A 161 24.04 6.71 -24.54
N ARG A 162 24.91 6.14 -23.69
CA ARG A 162 26.37 6.18 -23.90
C ARG A 162 26.82 5.43 -25.14
N GLY A 163 26.16 4.34 -25.49
CA GLY A 163 26.44 3.56 -26.69
C GLY A 163 26.11 4.33 -27.96
N ALA A 164 25.00 5.06 -27.98
CA ALA A 164 24.63 5.94 -29.09
C ALA A 164 25.64 7.09 -29.26
N GLU A 165 26.03 7.74 -28.17
CA GLU A 165 27.07 8.78 -28.16
C GLU A 165 28.41 8.25 -28.70
N PHE A 166 28.86 7.06 -28.27
CA PHE A 166 30.13 6.48 -28.69
C PHE A 166 30.18 6.14 -30.18
N MET A 167 29.05 5.76 -30.78
CA MET A 167 28.95 5.49 -32.22
C MET A 167 28.93 6.76 -33.08
N GLY A 168 28.97 7.95 -32.46
CA GLY A 168 28.93 9.23 -33.18
C GLY A 168 27.55 9.59 -33.71
N PHE A 169 26.49 8.92 -33.24
CA PHE A 169 25.13 9.37 -33.49
C PHE A 169 24.85 10.56 -32.57
N GLU A 170 24.60 11.74 -33.16
CA GLU A 170 23.94 12.84 -32.44
C GLU A 170 22.60 12.29 -31.97
N THR A 171 22.55 11.93 -30.68
CA THR A 171 21.37 11.30 -30.09
C THR A 171 20.38 12.43 -29.89
N GLU A 172 19.60 12.73 -30.92
CA GLU A 172 18.46 13.60 -30.78
C GLU A 172 17.53 12.94 -29.76
N PHE A 173 17.58 13.40 -28.51
CA PHE A 173 16.71 12.93 -27.43
C PHE A 173 15.22 13.10 -27.75
N SER A 174 14.92 13.93 -28.75
CA SER A 174 13.63 14.17 -29.40
C SER A 174 13.22 13.11 -30.44
N SER A 175 14.08 12.15 -30.77
CA SER A 175 13.74 11.08 -31.72
C SER A 175 12.62 10.19 -31.18
N SER A 176 11.55 10.04 -31.96
CA SER A 176 10.39 9.21 -31.61
C SER A 176 10.75 7.77 -31.23
N TYR A 177 11.83 7.21 -31.79
CA TYR A 177 12.29 5.87 -31.49
C TYR A 177 12.97 5.76 -30.12
N PHE A 178 13.80 6.74 -29.77
CA PHE A 178 14.44 6.81 -28.46
C PHE A 178 13.40 7.02 -27.37
N LEU A 179 12.49 7.98 -27.56
CA LEU A 179 11.39 8.24 -26.63
C LEU A 179 10.48 7.01 -26.49
N GLY A 180 10.19 6.31 -27.59
CA GLY A 180 9.44 5.06 -27.57
C GLY A 180 10.13 3.96 -26.74
N LEU A 181 11.45 3.80 -26.87
CA LEU A 181 12.22 2.83 -26.07
C LEU A 181 12.19 3.18 -24.58
N VAL A 182 12.43 4.45 -24.23
CA VAL A 182 12.38 4.93 -22.84
C VAL A 182 10.99 4.71 -22.25
N LEU A 183 9.94 5.03 -23.01
CA LEU A 183 8.56 4.85 -22.59
C LEU A 183 8.24 3.36 -22.35
N VAL A 184 8.63 2.46 -23.25
CA VAL A 184 8.42 1.02 -23.09
C VAL A 184 9.16 0.51 -21.85
N LEU A 185 10.43 0.91 -21.66
CA LEU A 185 11.23 0.49 -20.51
C LEU A 185 10.62 1.01 -19.19
N ALA A 186 10.15 2.25 -19.18
CA ALA A 186 9.45 2.84 -18.04
C ALA A 186 8.15 2.09 -17.73
N ILE A 187 7.31 1.80 -18.73
CA ILE A 187 6.06 1.03 -18.56
C ILE A 187 6.35 -0.35 -17.99
N VAL A 188 7.36 -1.06 -18.51
CA VAL A 188 7.76 -2.38 -18.02
C VAL A 188 8.23 -2.29 -16.57
N THR A 189 9.08 -1.31 -16.25
CA THR A 189 9.58 -1.09 -14.90
C THR A 189 8.43 -0.82 -13.93
N ILE A 190 7.52 0.10 -14.28
CA ILE A 190 6.34 0.43 -13.50
C ILE A 190 5.46 -0.81 -13.30
N ALA A 191 5.17 -1.58 -14.34
CA ALA A 191 4.34 -2.79 -14.24
C ALA A 191 4.94 -3.83 -13.27
N VAL A 192 6.26 -4.04 -13.31
CA VAL A 192 6.96 -4.94 -12.39
C VAL A 192 6.90 -4.42 -10.94
N LEU A 193 7.13 -3.13 -10.73
CA LEU A 193 7.06 -2.51 -9.41
C LEU A 193 5.64 -2.53 -8.84
N LEU A 194 4.61 -2.30 -9.67
CA LEU A 194 3.20 -2.42 -9.29
C LEU A 194 2.88 -3.84 -8.82
N TYR A 195 3.29 -4.86 -9.58
CA TYR A 195 3.09 -6.25 -9.21
C TYR A 195 3.76 -6.59 -7.88
N LEU A 196 5.00 -6.13 -7.69
CA LEU A 196 5.73 -6.32 -6.44
C LEU A 196 5.04 -5.59 -5.27
N GLN A 197 4.55 -4.37 -5.48
CA GLN A 197 3.84 -3.59 -4.47
C GLN A 197 2.61 -4.32 -3.94
N VAL A 198 1.85 -4.99 -4.81
CA VAL A 198 0.69 -5.79 -4.39
C VAL A 198 1.12 -6.94 -3.48
N ILE A 199 2.21 -7.65 -3.82
CA ILE A 199 2.74 -8.74 -3.00
C ILE A 199 3.22 -8.20 -1.64
N VAL A 200 3.91 -7.06 -1.64
CA VAL A 200 4.45 -6.40 -0.45
C VAL A 200 3.35 -5.97 0.52
N ASN A 201 2.27 -5.36 0.02
CA ASN A 201 1.13 -4.94 0.85
C ASN A 201 0.55 -6.12 1.63
N LEU A 202 0.41 -7.28 0.99
CA LEU A 202 -0.08 -8.50 1.62
C LEU A 202 0.99 -9.12 2.55
N ALA A 203 2.27 -9.04 2.16
CA ALA A 203 3.38 -9.52 2.99
C ALA A 203 3.45 -8.79 4.32
N TYR A 204 3.23 -7.48 4.36
CA TYR A 204 3.20 -6.73 5.63
C TYR A 204 2.13 -7.25 6.60
N VAL A 205 0.94 -7.56 6.09
CA VAL A 205 -0.13 -8.20 6.89
C VAL A 205 0.33 -9.57 7.41
N VAL A 206 0.97 -10.39 6.56
CA VAL A 206 1.52 -11.70 6.94
C VAL A 206 2.58 -11.58 8.03
N VAL A 207 3.46 -10.58 7.98
CA VAL A 207 4.49 -10.36 9.02
C VAL A 207 3.83 -10.08 10.36
N VAL A 208 2.79 -9.24 10.39
CA VAL A 208 2.10 -8.87 11.62
C VAL A 208 1.35 -10.08 12.21
N VAL A 209 0.70 -10.89 11.36
CA VAL A 209 -0.15 -12.00 11.82
C VAL A 209 0.63 -13.29 12.10
N GLU A 210 1.57 -13.66 11.22
CA GLU A 210 2.32 -14.92 11.33
C GLU A 210 3.67 -14.73 12.05
N SER A 211 4.07 -13.50 12.38
CA SER A 211 5.39 -13.16 12.95
C SER A 211 6.57 -13.72 12.14
N LYS A 212 6.37 -13.96 10.84
CA LYS A 212 7.41 -14.39 9.89
C LYS A 212 8.01 -13.15 9.24
N TRP A 213 9.32 -13.16 9.01
CA TRP A 213 10.07 -11.97 8.58
C TRP A 213 10.79 -12.20 7.24
N GLY A 214 11.07 -11.10 6.55
CA GLY A 214 11.90 -11.08 5.33
C GLY A 214 11.28 -11.81 4.15
N LEU A 215 12.11 -12.55 3.42
CA LEU A 215 11.75 -13.21 2.15
C LEU A 215 10.72 -14.33 2.35
N GLN A 216 10.67 -14.94 3.54
CA GLN A 216 9.67 -15.95 3.87
C GLN A 216 8.24 -15.37 3.83
N SER A 217 8.06 -14.11 4.28
CA SER A 217 6.76 -13.42 4.21
C SER A 217 6.34 -13.10 2.78
N LEU A 218 7.29 -12.71 1.92
CA LEU A 218 7.05 -12.46 0.49
C LEU A 218 6.68 -13.74 -0.26
N ARG A 219 7.40 -14.84 -0.02
CA ARG A 219 7.08 -16.13 -0.65
C ARG A 219 5.71 -16.64 -0.20
N ARG A 220 5.36 -16.40 1.06
CA ARG A 220 4.07 -16.77 1.63
C ARG A 220 2.94 -15.95 1.02
N SER A 221 3.04 -14.62 0.98
CA SER A 221 2.03 -13.77 0.31
C SER A 221 1.86 -14.13 -1.17
N ALA A 222 2.95 -14.38 -1.90
CA ALA A 222 2.88 -14.83 -3.29
C ALA A 222 2.17 -16.19 -3.45
N SER A 223 2.34 -17.10 -2.49
CA SER A 223 1.62 -18.38 -2.48
C SER A 223 0.11 -18.20 -2.22
N LEU A 224 -0.27 -17.32 -1.29
CA LEU A 224 -1.68 -17.03 -0.96
C LEU A 224 -2.43 -16.37 -2.13
N MET A 225 -1.74 -15.57 -2.94
CA MET A 225 -2.32 -14.95 -4.14
C MET A 225 -2.54 -15.94 -5.29
N LYS A 226 -2.02 -17.17 -5.20
CA LYS A 226 -2.10 -18.16 -6.28
C LYS A 226 -3.53 -18.69 -6.41
N GLY A 227 -4.30 -18.10 -7.33
CA GLY A 227 -5.70 -18.44 -7.61
C GLY A 227 -6.62 -17.23 -7.67
N MET A 228 -6.24 -16.11 -7.05
CA MET A 228 -7.09 -14.91 -6.93
C MET A 228 -6.37 -13.60 -7.31
N LYS A 229 -5.28 -13.70 -8.08
CA LYS A 229 -4.40 -12.57 -8.44
C LYS A 229 -5.16 -11.36 -8.98
N ARG A 230 -6.20 -11.57 -9.80
CA ARG A 230 -6.97 -10.50 -10.44
C ARG A 230 -7.70 -9.61 -9.41
N VAL A 231 -8.31 -10.21 -8.39
CA VAL A 231 -9.06 -9.46 -7.36
C VAL A 231 -8.10 -8.63 -6.51
N VAL A 232 -6.98 -9.24 -6.07
CA VAL A 232 -5.96 -8.56 -5.26
C VAL A 232 -5.34 -7.40 -6.01
N PHE A 233 -4.98 -7.67 -7.28
CA PHE A 233 -4.37 -6.67 -8.14
C PHE A 233 -5.33 -5.52 -8.41
N SER A 234 -6.59 -5.82 -8.75
CA SER A 234 -7.63 -4.80 -8.98
C SER A 234 -7.86 -3.93 -7.75
N LEU A 235 -8.04 -4.54 -6.58
CA LEU A 235 -8.30 -3.82 -5.34
C LEU A 235 -7.11 -2.93 -4.95
N SER A 236 -5.88 -3.45 -5.03
CA SER A 236 -4.68 -2.66 -4.74
C SER A 236 -4.46 -1.52 -5.74
N LEU A 237 -4.80 -1.73 -7.01
CA LEU A 237 -4.66 -0.73 -8.07
C LEU A 237 -5.66 0.41 -7.88
N ILE A 238 -6.91 0.11 -7.50
CA ILE A 238 -7.91 1.13 -7.16
C ILE A 238 -7.39 2.05 -6.05
N PHE A 239 -6.93 1.48 -4.93
CA PHE A 239 -6.40 2.29 -3.82
C PHE A 239 -5.15 3.10 -4.21
N MET A 240 -4.30 2.54 -5.07
CA MET A 240 -3.11 3.22 -5.54
C MET A 240 -3.44 4.42 -6.46
N ILE A 241 -4.41 4.27 -7.37
CA ILE A 241 -4.86 5.36 -8.23
C ILE A 241 -5.42 6.50 -7.37
N PHE A 242 -6.30 6.20 -6.42
CA PHE A 242 -6.84 7.23 -5.52
C PHE A 242 -5.73 7.92 -4.71
N GLY A 243 -4.79 7.16 -4.15
CA GLY A 243 -3.64 7.74 -3.44
C GLY A 243 -2.78 8.64 -4.34
N ALA A 244 -2.51 8.22 -5.57
CA ALA A 244 -1.72 8.98 -6.54
C ALA A 244 -2.43 10.25 -6.99
N LEU A 245 -3.76 10.22 -7.21
CA LEU A 245 -4.55 11.39 -7.57
C LEU A 245 -4.51 12.46 -6.48
N PHE A 246 -4.70 12.09 -5.20
CA PHE A 246 -4.62 13.06 -4.09
C PHE A 246 -3.22 13.62 -3.89
N LEU A 247 -2.18 12.82 -4.12
CA LEU A 247 -0.80 13.31 -4.10
C LEU A 247 -0.49 14.21 -5.30
N TRP A 248 -1.07 13.92 -6.46
CA TRP A 248 -0.93 14.76 -7.65
C TRP A 248 -1.58 16.12 -7.44
N GLU A 249 -2.79 16.16 -6.89
CA GLU A 249 -3.44 17.41 -6.51
C GLU A 249 -2.60 18.22 -5.51
N ALA A 250 -1.97 17.54 -4.54
CA ALA A 250 -1.07 18.18 -3.58
C ALA A 250 0.16 18.85 -4.21
N LEU A 251 0.66 18.34 -5.35
CA LEU A 251 1.79 18.93 -6.06
C LEU A 251 1.44 20.26 -6.74
N LEU A 252 0.16 20.48 -7.05
CA LEU A 252 -0.30 21.69 -7.74
C LEU A 252 -0.49 22.88 -6.78
N PHE A 253 -0.34 22.69 -5.47
CA PHE A 253 -0.58 23.75 -4.49
C PHE A 253 0.67 24.60 -4.24
N GLU A 254 0.49 25.91 -4.22
CA GLU A 254 1.51 26.88 -3.82
C GLU A 254 1.60 27.01 -2.29
N VAL A 255 2.78 26.76 -1.72
CA VAL A 255 2.98 26.95 -0.28
C VAL A 255 3.12 28.44 -0.01
N GLY A 256 2.05 29.10 0.44
CA GLY A 256 2.10 30.52 0.77
C GLY A 256 0.75 31.21 0.99
N ASP A 257 -0.33 30.71 0.38
CA ASP A 257 -1.68 31.26 0.56
C ASP A 257 -2.49 30.49 1.63
N GLY A 258 -3.32 31.20 2.39
CA GLY A 258 -4.14 30.64 3.48
C GLY A 258 -5.15 29.60 2.98
N TRP A 259 -5.64 29.74 1.75
CA TRP A 259 -6.51 28.75 1.10
C TRP A 259 -5.80 27.42 0.83
N ASN A 260 -4.49 27.46 0.57
CA ASN A 260 -3.70 26.25 0.28
C ASN A 260 -3.49 25.42 1.54
N ILE A 261 -3.46 26.03 2.73
CA ILE A 261 -3.42 25.30 4.01
C ILE A 261 -4.68 24.45 4.20
N VAL A 262 -5.86 25.00 3.90
CA VAL A 262 -7.14 24.27 3.99
C VAL A 262 -7.15 23.08 3.03
N LEU A 263 -6.63 23.26 1.81
CA LEU A 263 -6.53 22.20 0.80
C LEU A 263 -5.53 21.11 1.19
N ILE A 264 -4.40 21.46 1.82
CA ILE A 264 -3.43 20.51 2.37
C ILE A 264 -4.08 19.66 3.46
N VAL A 265 -4.80 20.28 4.38
CA VAL A 265 -5.54 19.57 5.45
C VAL A 265 -6.59 18.63 4.84
N TYR A 266 -7.36 19.11 3.86
CA TYR A 266 -8.36 18.31 3.17
C TYR A 266 -7.75 17.09 2.46
N ASN A 267 -6.69 17.29 1.68
CA ASN A 267 -5.99 16.21 0.97
C ASN A 267 -5.36 15.21 1.94
N SER A 268 -4.79 15.67 3.05
CA SER A 268 -4.26 14.79 4.08
C SER A 268 -5.37 13.92 4.71
N GLY A 269 -6.57 14.48 4.92
CA GLY A 269 -7.74 13.75 5.40
C GLY A 269 -8.19 12.64 4.45
N LEU A 270 -8.23 12.93 3.14
CA LEU A 270 -8.56 11.94 2.12
C LEU A 270 -7.50 10.85 2.03
N LEU A 271 -6.23 11.21 2.10
CA LEU A 271 -5.12 10.26 2.07
C LEU A 271 -5.14 9.32 3.30
N ILE A 272 -5.50 9.82 4.48
CA ILE A 272 -5.72 8.99 5.68
C ILE A 272 -6.82 7.96 5.42
N MET A 273 -7.96 8.39 4.86
CA MET A 273 -9.06 7.48 4.54
C MET A 273 -8.60 6.39 3.57
N VAL A 274 -7.96 6.77 2.46
CA VAL A 274 -7.46 5.80 1.46
C VAL A 274 -6.50 4.79 2.09
N GLN A 275 -5.54 5.24 2.91
CA GLN A 275 -4.58 4.36 3.57
C GLN A 275 -5.25 3.42 4.59
N LEU A 276 -6.19 3.92 5.38
CA LEU A 276 -6.94 3.11 6.34
C LEU A 276 -7.74 2.01 5.62
N TYR A 277 -8.48 2.36 4.57
CA TYR A 277 -9.24 1.40 3.79
C TYR A 277 -8.34 0.39 3.07
N ASN A 278 -7.18 0.82 2.56
CA ASN A 278 -6.21 -0.08 1.93
C ASN A 278 -5.69 -1.13 2.93
N LEU A 279 -5.24 -0.70 4.12
CA LEU A 279 -4.73 -1.61 5.15
C LEU A 279 -5.80 -2.58 5.66
N ALA A 280 -7.01 -2.07 5.93
CA ALA A 280 -8.11 -2.89 6.39
C ALA A 280 -8.55 -3.90 5.32
N SER A 281 -8.68 -3.48 4.06
CA SER A 281 -9.05 -4.38 2.95
C SER A 281 -8.02 -5.47 2.72
N ASN A 282 -6.72 -5.16 2.77
CA ASN A 282 -5.66 -6.18 2.66
C ASN A 282 -5.69 -7.18 3.81
N THR A 283 -6.06 -6.74 5.02
CA THR A 283 -6.21 -7.61 6.19
C THR A 283 -7.40 -8.56 6.03
N VAL A 284 -8.57 -8.03 5.61
CA VAL A 284 -9.78 -8.81 5.30
C VAL A 284 -9.45 -9.85 4.22
N LEU A 285 -8.79 -9.42 3.15
CA LEU A 285 -8.42 -10.27 2.03
C LEU A 285 -7.45 -11.39 2.45
N TYR A 286 -6.49 -11.11 3.34
CA TYR A 286 -5.62 -12.12 3.92
C TYR A 286 -6.42 -13.18 4.70
N VAL A 287 -7.41 -12.79 5.51
CA VAL A 287 -8.27 -13.72 6.24
C VAL A 287 -9.07 -14.61 5.28
N TYR A 288 -9.62 -14.04 4.20
CA TYR A 288 -10.30 -14.83 3.16
C TYR A 288 -9.35 -15.82 2.48
N PHE A 289 -8.13 -15.42 2.12
CA PHE A 289 -7.17 -16.37 1.51
C PHE A 289 -6.81 -17.50 2.46
N LYS A 290 -6.63 -17.21 3.74
CA LYS A 290 -6.36 -18.23 4.73
C LYS A 290 -7.53 -19.22 4.87
N ALA A 291 -8.76 -18.72 4.75
CA ALA A 291 -9.96 -19.56 4.75
C ALA A 291 -10.04 -20.48 3.52
N ILE A 292 -9.76 -19.93 2.33
CA ILE A 292 -9.78 -20.69 1.06
C ILE A 292 -8.71 -21.80 1.04
N HIS A 293 -7.55 -21.56 1.66
CA HIS A 293 -6.48 -22.55 1.75
C HIS A 293 -6.70 -23.59 2.87
N GLY A 294 -7.80 -23.51 3.63
CA GLY A 294 -8.12 -24.47 4.68
C GLY A 294 -7.21 -24.39 5.92
N GLU A 295 -6.41 -23.32 6.05
CA GLU A 295 -5.46 -23.12 7.15
C GLU A 295 -6.07 -22.36 8.34
N LEU A 296 -7.40 -22.30 8.43
CA LEU A 296 -8.10 -21.85 9.62
C LEU A 296 -7.85 -22.88 10.74
N SER A 297 -7.01 -22.50 11.71
CA SER A 297 -6.82 -23.27 12.96
C SER A 297 -8.17 -23.66 13.57
N PHE A 298 -8.30 -24.89 14.07
CA PHE A 298 -9.54 -25.45 14.63
C PHE A 298 -10.19 -24.55 15.71
N GLY A 299 -9.40 -23.80 16.49
CA GLY A 299 -9.92 -22.82 17.46
C GLY A 299 -10.45 -21.51 16.86
N ASN A 300 -10.12 -21.22 15.60
CA ASN A 300 -10.57 -20.07 14.81
C ASN A 300 -11.63 -20.47 13.75
N ALA A 301 -11.73 -21.77 13.43
CA ALA A 301 -12.70 -22.34 12.52
C ALA A 301 -14.11 -22.43 13.15
N GLU A 302 -14.21 -22.60 14.48
CA GLU A 302 -15.50 -22.53 15.19
C GLU A 302 -16.13 -21.13 15.11
N VAL A 303 -15.33 -20.06 15.09
CA VAL A 303 -15.79 -18.66 14.91
C VAL A 303 -16.24 -18.44 13.45
N PHE A 304 -15.51 -18.97 12.49
CA PHE A 304 -15.89 -18.89 11.07
C PHE A 304 -17.16 -19.72 10.75
N GLY A 305 -17.36 -20.84 11.45
CA GLY A 305 -18.54 -21.70 11.29
C GLY A 305 -19.78 -21.26 12.08
N ARG A 306 -19.60 -20.67 13.27
CA ARG A 306 -20.72 -20.09 14.04
C ARG A 306 -21.11 -18.71 13.56
N ASP A 307 -20.18 -17.79 13.31
CA ASP A 307 -20.56 -16.40 13.00
C ASP A 307 -20.99 -16.20 11.54
N TYR A 308 -20.58 -17.03 10.56
CA TYR A 308 -21.18 -16.96 9.22
C TYR A 308 -22.59 -17.57 9.12
N VAL A 309 -23.00 -18.38 10.11
CA VAL A 309 -24.36 -18.94 10.22
C VAL A 309 -25.21 -18.20 11.27
N SER A 310 -24.59 -17.47 12.19
CA SER A 310 -25.25 -16.61 13.16
C SER A 310 -24.28 -15.56 13.72
N LEU A 311 -24.09 -14.46 12.99
CA LEU A 311 -23.53 -13.25 13.61
C LEU A 311 -24.47 -12.82 14.75
N PRO A 312 -23.98 -12.56 15.97
CA PRO A 312 -24.79 -12.17 17.13
C PRO A 312 -25.45 -10.78 16.99
N PHE A 313 -25.33 -10.14 15.82
CA PHE A 313 -25.90 -8.84 15.50
C PHE A 313 -27.05 -8.91 14.49
N ASP A 314 -27.50 -10.11 14.11
CA ASP A 314 -28.69 -10.29 13.27
C ASP A 314 -30.00 -10.36 14.08
N ASN A 315 -29.92 -10.16 15.40
CA ASN A 315 -31.08 -10.01 16.27
C ASN A 315 -31.40 -8.53 16.52
N GLU A 316 -31.70 -7.79 15.44
CA GLU A 316 -32.87 -6.90 15.44
C GLU A 316 -33.19 -6.39 14.03
N LYS A 317 -34.30 -6.92 13.49
CA LYS A 317 -35.12 -6.44 12.36
C LYS A 317 -34.73 -6.92 10.96
N VAL A 318 -35.10 -8.17 10.69
CA VAL A 318 -35.61 -8.63 9.38
C VAL A 318 -36.96 -7.92 9.08
N PRO A 319 -37.36 -7.74 7.80
CA PRO A 319 -37.75 -8.86 6.96
C PRO A 319 -37.12 -8.89 5.56
N HIS A 320 -36.91 -10.14 5.15
CA HIS A 320 -36.54 -10.65 3.85
C HIS A 320 -37.11 -9.86 2.65
N LEU A 321 -36.24 -9.45 1.74
CA LEU A 321 -36.59 -9.30 0.33
C LEU A 321 -35.46 -9.86 -0.53
N ALA A 322 -35.67 -11.11 -0.94
CA ALA A 322 -35.12 -11.61 -2.18
C ALA A 322 -35.70 -10.76 -3.32
N SER A 323 -34.86 -10.01 -4.02
CA SER A 323 -35.16 -9.53 -5.36
C SER A 323 -34.00 -9.92 -6.27
N VAL A 324 -34.06 -11.17 -6.70
CA VAL A 324 -33.84 -11.63 -8.07
C VAL A 324 -33.47 -10.49 -9.04
N CYS A 325 -32.19 -10.41 -9.43
CA CYS A 325 -31.82 -9.79 -10.71
C CYS A 325 -32.13 -10.80 -11.81
N ILE A 326 -33.30 -10.68 -12.44
CA ILE A 326 -33.54 -11.27 -13.75
C ILE A 326 -33.07 -10.26 -14.80
N LEU A 327 -32.30 -10.79 -15.75
CA LEU A 327 -31.97 -10.23 -17.05
C LEU A 327 -33.20 -9.59 -17.72
N GLU A 328 -33.06 -8.35 -18.16
CA GLU A 328 -33.46 -7.88 -19.49
C GLU A 328 -32.56 -6.70 -19.90
#